data_AF-A0A257NJD1-F1
#
_entry.id   AF-A0A257NJD1-F1
#
_cell.length_a   1.000
_cell.length_b   1.000
_cell.length_c   1.000
_cell.angle_alpha   90.00
_cell.angle_beta   90.00
_cell.angle_gamma   90.00
#
_symmetry.space_group_name_H-M   'P 1'
#
loop_
_entity.id
_entity.type
_entity.pdbx_description
1 polymer ?
#
loop_
_entity_poly.entity_id
_entity_poly.type
_entity_poly.pdbx_seq_one_letter_code
_entity_poly.pdbx_strand_id
1 'polypeptide(L)'
;VLAGEGEPEQVMTARGLALVRDDSVTQAAVDEALAANPDVAEKIRGGKVAAAGAIVGAVMKATRGQADAARVRELVLAACGQA
;
A
#
# COMPACT_ATOMS: atom_id res chain seq x y z
N VAL A 1 -25.71 33.84 -8.94
CA VAL A 1 -25.51 33.66 -10.40
C VAL A 1 -24.45 34.64 -10.84
N LEU A 2 -23.30 34.29 -11.45
CA LEU A 2 -22.67 33.04 -11.94
C LEU A 2 -21.12 33.20 -11.79
N ALA A 3 -20.21 32.23 -11.91
CA ALA A 3 -20.17 30.76 -11.79
C ALA A 3 -18.67 30.32 -11.82
N GLY A 4 -18.36 29.00 -11.77
CA GLY A 4 -16.99 28.45 -11.88
C GLY A 4 -16.41 28.05 -10.50
N GLU A 5 -16.55 26.81 -10.02
CA GLU A 5 -15.87 25.56 -10.44
C GLU A 5 -14.43 25.42 -9.88
N GLY A 6 -14.27 24.44 -8.98
CA GLY A 6 -13.08 23.60 -8.78
C GLY A 6 -11.75 24.24 -8.37
N GLU A 7 -11.27 23.91 -7.17
CA GLU A 7 -9.95 23.27 -6.94
C GLU A 7 -9.86 22.85 -5.44
N PRO A 8 -9.02 21.86 -5.05
CA PRO A 8 -9.54 20.75 -4.25
C PRO A 8 -8.97 20.68 -2.82
N GLU A 9 -9.66 19.90 -1.97
CA GLU A 9 -9.08 19.18 -0.82
C GLU A 9 -8.25 19.99 0.20
N GLN A 10 -8.51 21.29 0.36
CA GLN A 10 -7.86 22.16 1.38
C GLN A 10 -8.19 21.80 2.85
N VAL A 11 -8.76 20.62 3.13
CA VAL A 11 -9.14 20.18 4.48
C VAL A 11 -8.77 18.71 4.72
N MET A 12 -7.47 18.39 4.79
CA MET A 12 -7.02 17.28 5.63
C MET A 12 -5.53 17.34 6.07
N THR A 13 -5.34 17.25 7.40
CA THR A 13 -4.20 16.53 8.01
C THR A 13 -2.83 17.23 8.10
N ALA A 14 -2.81 18.51 8.51
CA ALA A 14 -1.60 19.23 8.95
C ALA A 14 -0.86 18.65 10.20
N ARG A 15 -1.22 17.45 10.68
CA ARG A 15 -0.52 16.70 11.74
C ARG A 15 -0.09 15.28 11.36
N GLY A 16 -0.39 14.80 10.14
CA GLY A 16 0.08 13.50 9.63
C GLY A 16 1.20 13.61 8.60
N LEU A 17 1.32 14.75 7.91
CA LEU A 17 2.24 14.97 6.79
C LEU A 17 3.75 14.90 7.13
N ALA A 18 4.13 14.81 8.40
CA ALA A 18 5.52 14.59 8.81
C ALA A 18 5.92 13.10 8.89
N LEU A 19 4.94 12.18 8.99
CA LEU A 19 5.18 10.74 9.00
C LEU A 19 4.86 10.07 7.66
N VAL A 20 4.08 10.73 6.78
CA VAL A 20 3.84 10.29 5.40
C VAL A 20 5.09 10.58 4.55
N ARG A 21 6.14 9.77 4.73
CA ARG A 21 7.23 9.62 3.78
C ARG A 21 6.87 8.50 2.80
N ASP A 22 6.37 8.88 1.62
CA ASP A 22 6.27 8.03 0.43
C ASP A 22 5.58 6.65 0.58
N ASP A 23 4.72 6.50 1.60
CA ASP A 23 3.81 5.35 1.72
C ASP A 23 2.95 5.18 0.46
N SER A 24 2.61 6.24 -0.26
CA SER A 24 1.83 6.18 -1.51
C SER A 24 2.53 5.38 -2.62
N VAL A 25 3.86 5.50 -2.75
CA VAL A 25 4.65 4.74 -3.74
C VAL A 25 4.74 3.28 -3.30
N THR A 26 4.92 3.06 -2.00
CA THR A 26 4.99 1.72 -1.40
C THR A 26 3.64 0.99 -1.52
N GLN A 27 2.53 1.70 -1.29
CA GLN A 27 1.16 1.19 -1.45
C GLN A 27 0.86 0.83 -2.90
N ALA A 28 1.18 1.71 -3.86
CA ALA A 28 0.99 1.40 -5.28
C ALA A 28 1.75 0.14 -5.72
N ALA A 29 2.99 -0.04 -5.25
CA ALA A 29 3.77 -1.24 -5.52
C ALA A 29 3.19 -2.50 -4.82
N VAL A 30 2.62 -2.35 -3.61
CA VAL A 30 1.88 -3.42 -2.91
C VAL A 30 0.63 -3.83 -3.68
N ASP A 31 -0.16 -2.87 -4.15
CA ASP A 31 -1.39 -3.11 -4.90
C ASP A 31 -1.09 -3.79 -6.25
N GLU A 32 -0.05 -3.34 -6.97
CA GLU A 32 0.45 -3.99 -8.18
C GLU A 32 0.92 -5.42 -7.91
N ALA A 33 1.69 -5.64 -6.83
CA ALA A 33 2.18 -6.97 -6.48
C ALA A 33 1.06 -7.92 -6.04
N LEU A 34 0.01 -7.43 -5.37
CA LEU A 34 -1.20 -8.19 -5.03
C LEU A 34 -2.04 -8.52 -6.27
N ALA A 35 -2.19 -7.57 -7.20
CA ALA A 35 -2.89 -7.78 -8.47
C ALA A 35 -2.16 -8.78 -9.38
N ALA A 36 -0.82 -8.77 -9.36
CA ALA A 36 0.02 -9.73 -10.09
C ALA A 36 0.06 -11.14 -9.45
N ASN A 37 -0.27 -11.26 -8.16
CA ASN A 37 -0.23 -12.53 -7.40
C ASN A 37 -1.57 -12.79 -6.68
N PRO A 38 -2.70 -12.91 -7.41
CA PRO A 38 -4.02 -13.02 -6.80
C PRO A 38 -4.19 -14.28 -5.94
N ASP A 39 -3.52 -15.38 -6.28
CA ASP A 39 -3.53 -16.62 -5.50
C ASP A 39 -2.81 -16.46 -4.15
N VAL A 40 -1.81 -15.57 -4.07
CA VAL A 40 -1.12 -15.22 -2.84
C VAL A 40 -1.99 -14.28 -2.01
N ALA A 41 -2.64 -13.29 -2.64
CA ALA A 41 -3.60 -12.42 -1.97
C ALA A 41 -4.76 -13.22 -1.32
N GLU A 42 -5.33 -14.19 -2.03
CA GLU A 42 -6.35 -15.10 -1.49
C GLU A 42 -5.83 -15.96 -0.33
N LYS A 43 -4.60 -16.47 -0.40
CA LYS A 43 -3.98 -17.20 0.73
C LYS A 43 -3.86 -16.31 1.97
N ILE A 44 -3.48 -15.05 1.82
CA ILE A 44 -3.37 -14.09 2.93
C ILE A 44 -4.76 -13.80 3.53
N ARG A 45 -5.77 -13.51 2.68
CA ARG A 45 -7.17 -13.32 3.09
C ARG A 45 -7.74 -14.54 3.82
N GLY A 46 -7.35 -15.75 3.39
CA GLY A 46 -7.65 -17.02 4.06
C GLY A 46 -6.85 -17.31 5.33
N GLY A 47 -6.23 -16.31 5.96
CA GLY A 47 -5.51 -16.44 7.23
C GLY A 47 -4.06 -16.91 7.11
N LYS A 48 -3.54 -17.20 5.91
CA LYS A 48 -2.16 -17.66 5.72
C LYS A 48 -1.20 -16.47 5.64
N VAL A 49 -1.09 -15.71 6.74
CA VAL A 49 -0.22 -14.53 6.92
C VAL A 49 1.23 -14.74 6.44
N ALA A 50 1.77 -15.97 6.54
CA ALA A 50 3.09 -16.31 6.02
C ALA A 50 3.25 -16.09 4.49
N ALA A 51 2.16 -16.13 3.72
CA ALA A 51 2.16 -15.88 2.28
C ALA A 51 2.47 -14.41 1.93
N ALA A 52 2.28 -13.47 2.86
CA ALA A 52 2.64 -12.07 2.68
C ALA A 52 4.14 -11.87 2.36
N GLY A 53 5.02 -12.77 2.82
CA GLY A 53 6.46 -12.71 2.50
C GLY A 53 6.77 -12.80 1.00
N ALA A 54 5.93 -13.46 0.21
CA ALA A 54 6.08 -13.50 -1.25
C ALA A 54 5.77 -12.15 -1.90
N ILE A 55 4.71 -11.47 -1.43
CA ILE A 55 4.37 -10.11 -1.89
C ILE A 55 5.45 -9.12 -1.47
N VAL A 56 5.93 -9.18 -0.21
CA VAL A 56 7.04 -8.34 0.27
C VAL A 56 8.28 -8.49 -0.62
N GLY A 57 8.65 -9.72 -0.97
CA GLY A 57 9.77 -9.98 -1.89
C GLY A 57 9.55 -9.43 -3.31
N ALA A 58 8.32 -9.50 -3.83
CA ALA A 58 7.96 -8.92 -5.12
C ALA A 58 8.06 -7.39 -5.12
N VAL A 59 7.50 -6.73 -4.11
CA VAL A 59 7.56 -5.27 -3.92
C VAL A 59 9.01 -4.81 -3.76
N MET A 60 9.78 -5.42 -2.86
CA MET A 60 11.20 -5.06 -2.67
C MET A 60 12.01 -5.21 -3.96
N LYS A 61 11.70 -6.20 -4.81
CA LYS A 61 12.36 -6.36 -6.11
C LYS A 61 11.95 -5.25 -7.09
N ALA A 62 10.68 -4.90 -7.16
CA ALA A 62 10.18 -3.81 -8.01
C ALA A 62 10.80 -2.46 -7.61
N THR A 63 10.83 -2.16 -6.31
CA THR A 63 11.43 -0.94 -5.75
C THR A 63 12.96 -1.02 -5.60
N ARG A 64 13.64 -2.04 -6.14
CA ARG A 64 15.11 -2.23 -6.03
C ARG A 64 15.67 -2.10 -4.59
N GLY A 65 14.93 -2.57 -3.60
CA GLY A 65 15.28 -2.49 -2.18
C GLY A 65 15.08 -1.11 -1.52
N GLN A 66 14.46 -0.14 -2.21
CA GLN A 66 14.19 1.20 -1.66
C GLN A 66 12.99 1.24 -0.69
N ALA A 67 12.06 0.28 -0.77
CA ALA A 67 10.93 0.18 0.16
C ALA A 67 11.31 -0.58 1.45
N ASP A 68 10.76 -0.13 2.57
CA ASP A 68 10.93 -0.78 3.87
C ASP A 68 10.15 -2.09 3.95
N ALA A 69 10.86 -3.20 4.22
CA ALA A 69 10.27 -4.55 4.23
C ALA A 69 9.20 -4.76 5.32
N ALA A 70 9.35 -4.10 6.47
CA ALA A 70 8.37 -4.20 7.56
C ALA A 70 7.12 -3.39 7.20
N ARG A 71 7.29 -2.18 6.67
CA ARG A 71 6.19 -1.33 6.21
C ARG A 71 5.40 -1.99 5.07
N VAL A 72 6.09 -2.52 4.05
CA VAL A 72 5.47 -3.28 2.96
C VAL A 72 4.65 -4.46 3.52
N ARG A 73 5.16 -5.18 4.52
CA ARG A 73 4.44 -6.30 5.14
C ARG A 73 3.17 -5.84 5.86
N GLU A 74 3.20 -4.72 6.58
CA GLU A 74 2.01 -4.13 7.21
C GLU A 74 0.95 -3.76 6.16
N LEU A 75 1.35 -3.04 5.10
CA LEU A 75 0.45 -2.63 4.03
C LEU A 75 -0.18 -3.83 3.30
N VAL A 76 0.58 -4.90 3.04
CA VAL A 76 0.07 -6.15 2.47
C VAL A 76 -0.98 -6.81 3.36
N LEU A 77 -0.78 -6.83 4.68
CA LEU A 77 -1.74 -7.41 5.61
C LEU A 77 -2.99 -6.55 5.75
N ALA A 78 -2.83 -5.22 5.82
CA ALA A 78 -3.95 -4.27 5.82
C ALA A 78 -4.81 -4.39 4.55
N ALA A 79 -4.18 -4.41 3.36
CA ALA A 79 -4.87 -4.57 2.07
C ALA A 79 -5.60 -5.91 1.91
N CYS A 80 -5.15 -6.96 2.62
CA CYS A 80 -5.82 -8.26 2.68
C CYS A 80 -6.80 -8.43 3.86
N GLY A 81 -7.07 -7.39 4.65
CA GLY A 81 -7.98 -7.48 5.81
C GLY A 81 -7.46 -8.36 6.95
N GLN A 82 -6.14 -8.34 7.18
CA GLN A 82 -5.42 -9.10 8.21
C GLN A 82 -4.68 -8.17 9.20
N ALA A 83 -5.26 -7.00 9.49
CA ALA A 83 -4.76 -6.00 10.43
C ALA A 83 -5.28 -6.23 11.85
#